data_AF-A0A7C5XNK4-F1
#
_entry.id   AF-A0A7C5XNK4-F1
#
_cell.length_a   1.000
_cell.length_b   1.000
_cell.length_c   1.000
_cell.angle_alpha   90.00
_cell.angle_beta   90.00
_cell.angle_gamma   90.00
#
_symmetry.space_group_name_H-M   'P 1'
#
loop_
_entity.id
_entity.type
_entity.pdbx_description
1 polymer ?
#
loop_
_entity_poly.entity_id
_entity_poly.type
_entity_poly.pdbx_seq_one_letter_code
_entity_poly.pdbx_strand_id
1 'polypeptide(L)'
;MGEKEELEALRNVVKEAVRSWDVKALASGVVYSWYQMNIFQMISDDFGLKLYTPLWGKNPFKLLLEEIESGMEIIVTGVAAEGLDESWLGVKLDYDTVERLRKLNVKYGLSPIGEGGEMETFIVDAPFFKHRILIKSFKKVWKNMSGYIDIEEAILQPKLL
;
A
#
# COMPACT_ATOMS: atom_id res chain seq x y z
N MET A 1 11.91 -13.31 -1.70
CA MET A 1 11.66 -13.07 -3.13
C MET A 1 12.60 -11.96 -3.55
N GLY A 2 13.32 -12.13 -4.66
CA GLY A 2 14.21 -11.09 -5.16
C GLY A 2 13.46 -10.10 -6.06
N GLU A 3 13.93 -8.86 -6.14
CA GLU A 3 13.37 -7.79 -6.98
C GLU A 3 13.18 -8.20 -8.46
N LYS A 4 14.09 -9.01 -8.99
CA LYS A 4 13.99 -9.56 -10.35
C LYS A 4 12.80 -10.52 -10.51
N GLU A 5 12.52 -11.34 -9.50
CA GLU A 5 11.40 -12.28 -9.51
C GLU A 5 10.07 -11.54 -9.47
N GLU A 6 9.98 -10.46 -8.69
CA GLU A 6 8.80 -9.58 -8.63
C GLU A 6 8.51 -8.91 -9.97
N LEU A 7 9.54 -8.39 -10.63
CA LEU A 7 9.42 -7.79 -11.96
C LEU A 7 8.92 -8.80 -13.00
N GLU A 8 9.45 -10.01 -12.98
CA GLU A 8 9.04 -11.07 -13.89
C GLU A 8 7.60 -11.53 -13.61
N ALA A 9 7.21 -11.63 -12.34
CA ALA A 9 5.84 -11.92 -11.94
C ALA A 9 4.87 -10.83 -12.42
N LEU A 10 5.20 -9.54 -12.21
CA LEU A 10 4.39 -8.42 -12.68
C LEU A 10 4.22 -8.46 -14.20
N ARG A 11 5.31 -8.65 -14.94
CA ARG A 11 5.28 -8.76 -16.41
C ARG A 11 4.39 -9.91 -16.87
N ASN A 12 4.47 -11.05 -16.21
CA ASN A 12 3.64 -12.23 -16.54
C ASN A 12 2.16 -11.99 -16.27
N VAL A 13 1.81 -11.32 -15.17
CA VAL A 13 0.41 -10.95 -14.87
C VAL A 13 -0.14 -9.99 -15.92
N VAL A 14 0.62 -8.95 -16.29
CA VAL A 14 0.17 -7.99 -17.33
C VAL A 14 0.03 -8.69 -18.68
N LYS A 15 0.99 -9.54 -19.05
CA LYS A 15 0.93 -10.33 -20.29
C LYS A 15 -0.35 -11.17 -20.35
N GLU A 16 -0.68 -11.85 -19.26
CA GLU A 16 -1.86 -12.70 -19.20
C GLU A 16 -3.15 -11.88 -19.27
N ALA A 17 -3.21 -10.75 -18.56
CA ALA A 17 -4.35 -9.84 -18.61
C ALA A 17 -4.62 -9.31 -20.04
N VAL A 18 -3.57 -8.91 -20.76
CA VAL A 18 -3.68 -8.43 -22.15
C VAL A 18 -4.10 -9.53 -23.13
N ARG A 19 -3.70 -10.79 -22.87
CA ARG A 19 -4.13 -11.93 -23.71
C ARG A 19 -5.57 -12.34 -23.44
N SER A 20 -6.01 -12.20 -22.19
CA SER A 20 -7.33 -12.67 -21.74
C SER A 20 -8.43 -11.62 -21.89
N TRP A 21 -8.10 -10.33 -21.85
CA TRP A 21 -9.07 -9.23 -21.86
C TRP A 21 -8.66 -8.08 -22.77
N ASP A 22 -9.62 -7.25 -23.18
CA ASP A 22 -9.37 -6.03 -23.96
C ASP A 22 -8.83 -4.88 -23.09
N VAL A 23 -7.66 -5.08 -22.48
CA VAL A 23 -7.02 -4.09 -21.61
C VAL A 23 -6.37 -3.00 -22.47
N LYS A 24 -6.69 -1.74 -22.19
CA LYS A 24 -6.12 -0.56 -22.89
C LYS A 24 -5.12 0.22 -22.06
N ALA A 25 -5.10 -0.02 -20.76
CA ALA A 25 -4.30 0.76 -19.84
C ALA A 25 -3.93 -0.01 -18.58
N LEU A 26 -2.81 0.39 -18.00
CA LEU A 26 -2.33 -0.01 -16.69
C LEU A 26 -2.46 1.18 -15.74
N ALA A 27 -3.05 0.97 -14.57
CA ALA A 27 -3.07 1.96 -13.49
C ALA A 27 -2.13 1.53 -12.37
N SER A 28 -1.33 2.45 -11.84
CA SER A 28 -0.40 2.19 -10.74
C SER A 28 -0.56 3.22 -9.63
N GLY A 29 -0.34 2.78 -8.39
CA GLY A 29 -0.32 3.60 -7.18
C GLY A 29 1.04 4.22 -6.86
N VAL A 30 2.03 4.14 -7.76
CA VAL A 30 3.36 4.75 -7.55
C VAL A 30 3.23 6.26 -7.29
N VAL A 31 3.99 6.78 -6.31
CA VAL A 31 3.88 8.19 -5.88
C VAL A 31 5.15 8.98 -6.22
N TYR A 32 6.35 8.48 -5.90
CA TYR A 32 7.61 9.18 -6.23
C TYR A 32 8.80 8.29 -6.60
N SER A 33 8.70 6.96 -6.49
CA SER A 33 9.78 6.06 -6.90
C SER A 33 9.94 6.05 -8.43
N TRP A 34 10.95 6.78 -8.93
CA TRP A 34 11.31 6.77 -10.36
C TRP A 34 11.67 5.37 -10.86
N TYR A 35 12.25 4.55 -9.99
CA TYR A 35 12.56 3.17 -10.33
C TYR A 35 11.29 2.36 -10.64
N GLN A 36 10.29 2.43 -9.75
CA GLN A 36 9.00 1.77 -9.97
C GLN A 36 8.25 2.38 -11.17
N MET A 37 8.27 3.71 -11.31
CA MET A 37 7.68 4.40 -12.46
C MET A 37 8.25 3.89 -13.78
N ASN A 38 9.58 3.78 -13.89
CA ASN A 38 10.24 3.29 -15.10
C ASN A 38 9.89 1.83 -15.40
N ILE A 39 9.75 0.98 -14.37
CA ILE A 39 9.26 -0.39 -14.53
C ILE A 39 7.85 -0.41 -15.10
N PHE A 40 6.91 0.33 -14.50
CA PHE A 40 5.54 0.37 -14.99
C PHE A 40 5.45 0.93 -16.40
N GLN A 41 6.24 1.96 -16.72
CA GLN A 41 6.32 2.54 -18.06
C GLN A 41 6.84 1.52 -19.08
N MET A 42 7.98 0.87 -18.80
CA MET A 42 8.55 -0.17 -19.67
C MET A 42 7.56 -1.31 -19.93
N ILE A 43 6.91 -1.84 -18.88
CA ILE A 43 5.92 -2.91 -19.04
C ILE A 43 4.71 -2.43 -19.84
N SER A 44 4.26 -1.19 -19.63
CA SER A 44 3.14 -0.63 -20.38
C SER A 44 3.47 -0.50 -21.87
N ASP A 45 4.66 0.01 -22.19
CA ASP A 45 5.14 0.16 -23.57
C ASP A 45 5.29 -1.19 -24.27
N ASP A 46 5.85 -2.20 -23.58
CA ASP A 46 6.03 -3.56 -24.12
C ASP A 46 4.72 -4.24 -24.53
N PHE A 47 3.60 -3.86 -23.92
CA PHE A 47 2.28 -4.39 -24.23
C PHE A 47 1.34 -3.38 -24.90
N GLY A 48 1.85 -2.20 -25.30
CA GLY A 48 1.06 -1.16 -25.97
C GLY A 48 -0.07 -0.57 -25.10
N LEU A 49 0.11 -0.55 -23.78
CA LEU A 49 -0.84 -0.02 -22.81
C LEU A 49 -0.55 1.44 -22.48
N LYS A 50 -1.61 2.22 -22.21
CA LYS A 50 -1.45 3.54 -21.58
C LYS A 50 -1.14 3.36 -20.09
N LEU A 51 -0.18 4.11 -19.55
CA LEU A 51 0.08 4.15 -18.11
C LEU A 51 -0.68 5.31 -17.45
N TYR A 52 -1.41 5.02 -16.38
CA TYR A 52 -2.07 5.99 -15.50
C TYR A 52 -1.49 5.93 -14.09
N THR A 53 -0.91 7.03 -13.63
CA THR A 53 -0.32 7.16 -12.28
C THR A 53 -0.92 8.37 -11.56
N PRO A 54 -2.17 8.28 -11.08
CA PRO A 54 -2.90 9.44 -10.53
C PRO A 54 -2.29 10.01 -9.24
N LEU A 55 -1.42 9.26 -8.57
CA LEU A 55 -0.77 9.66 -7.33
C LEU A 55 0.63 10.26 -7.55
N TRP A 56 1.16 10.19 -8.76
CA TRP A 56 2.53 10.61 -9.06
C TRP A 56 2.77 12.08 -8.72
N GLY A 57 3.85 12.35 -7.98
CA GLY A 57 4.26 13.69 -7.56
C GLY A 57 3.38 14.33 -6.49
N LYS A 58 2.40 13.61 -5.92
CA LYS A 58 1.62 14.12 -4.79
C LYS A 58 2.48 14.24 -3.53
N ASN A 59 2.15 15.23 -2.69
CA ASN A 59 2.76 15.34 -1.37
C ASN A 59 2.34 14.15 -0.49
N PRO A 60 3.28 13.39 0.10
CA PRO A 60 2.95 12.15 0.81
C PRO A 60 2.01 12.31 2.02
N PHE A 61 2.23 13.34 2.85
CA PHE A 61 1.35 13.61 4.00
C PHE A 61 -0.04 14.05 3.56
N LYS A 62 -0.10 14.91 2.54
CA LYS A 62 -1.38 15.35 1.99
C LYS A 62 -2.15 14.17 1.38
N LEU A 63 -1.47 13.28 0.66
CA LEU A 63 -2.08 12.08 0.09
C LEU A 63 -2.67 11.19 1.18
N LEU A 64 -1.90 10.90 2.22
CA LEU A 64 -2.39 10.05 3.32
C LEU A 64 -3.61 10.66 4.02
N LEU A 65 -3.62 11.98 4.23
CA LEU A 65 -4.78 12.68 4.78
C LEU A 65 -5.98 12.66 3.83
N GLU A 66 -5.77 12.87 2.52
CA GLU A 66 -6.83 12.78 1.50
C GLU A 66 -7.47 11.38 1.49
N GLU A 67 -6.68 10.31 1.67
CA GLU A 67 -7.17 8.93 1.75
C GLU A 67 -8.04 8.72 3.01
N ILE A 68 -7.56 9.16 4.16
CA ILE A 68 -8.31 9.11 5.43
C ILE A 68 -9.62 9.92 5.32
N GLU A 69 -9.55 11.16 4.82
CA GLU A 69 -10.69 12.05 4.62
C GLU A 69 -11.71 11.52 3.63
N SER A 70 -11.26 10.73 2.63
CA SER A 70 -12.17 10.07 1.70
C SER A 70 -13.03 8.99 2.36
N GLY A 71 -12.72 8.59 3.60
CA GLY A 71 -13.41 7.54 4.33
C GLY A 71 -12.76 6.16 4.19
N MET A 72 -11.49 6.09 3.80
CA MET A 72 -10.73 4.83 3.86
C MET A 72 -10.34 4.51 5.31
N GLU A 73 -10.58 3.26 5.71
CA GLU A 73 -10.05 2.69 6.94
C GLU A 73 -8.80 1.88 6.62
N ILE A 74 -7.65 2.44 6.94
CA ILE A 74 -6.34 1.89 6.62
C ILE A 74 -5.68 1.45 7.92
N ILE A 75 -5.15 0.23 7.98
CA ILE A 75 -4.36 -0.26 9.12
C ILE A 75 -2.92 -0.51 8.70
N VAL A 76 -1.99 -0.31 9.63
CA VAL A 76 -0.58 -0.69 9.44
C VAL A 76 -0.43 -2.19 9.67
N THR A 77 0.08 -2.89 8.66
CA THR A 77 0.24 -4.35 8.68
C THR A 77 1.68 -4.81 8.71
N GLY A 78 2.63 -3.95 8.35
CA GLY A 78 4.04 -4.25 8.39
C GLY A 78 4.85 -3.00 8.70
N VAL A 79 5.98 -3.16 9.38
CA VAL A 79 6.97 -2.11 9.61
C VAL A 79 8.37 -2.69 9.52
N ALA A 80 9.30 -1.94 8.94
CA ALA A 80 10.69 -2.37 8.73
C ALA A 80 11.68 -1.21 8.79
N ALA A 81 11.48 -0.24 9.69
CA ALA A 81 12.35 0.92 9.81
C ALA A 81 12.53 1.39 11.26
N GLU A 82 13.67 2.04 11.52
CA GLU A 82 13.95 2.62 12.82
C GLU A 82 12.89 3.68 13.19
N GLY A 83 12.37 3.61 14.42
CA GLY A 83 11.29 4.47 14.91
C GLY A 83 9.89 3.88 14.74
N LEU A 84 9.72 2.84 13.92
CA LEU A 84 8.49 2.05 13.84
C LEU A 84 8.67 0.76 14.63
N ASP A 85 8.09 0.69 15.82
CA ASP A 85 8.09 -0.48 16.69
C ASP A 85 6.83 -1.35 16.55
N GLU A 86 6.76 -2.44 17.32
CA GLU A 86 5.62 -3.38 17.33
C GLU A 86 4.27 -2.70 17.69
N SER A 87 4.31 -1.53 18.33
CA SER A 87 3.12 -0.76 18.67
C SER A 87 2.41 -0.23 17.43
N TRP A 88 3.05 -0.15 16.26
CA TRP A 88 2.42 0.29 15.01
C TRP A 88 1.56 -0.79 14.37
N LEU A 89 1.87 -2.06 14.60
CA LEU A 89 1.16 -3.18 13.97
C LEU A 89 -0.32 -3.21 14.42
N GLY A 90 -1.22 -3.19 13.44
CA GLY A 90 -2.68 -3.17 13.62
C GLY A 90 -3.25 -1.78 13.94
N VAL A 91 -2.43 -0.72 13.99
CA VAL A 91 -2.91 0.64 14.25
C VAL A 91 -3.63 1.18 13.01
N LYS A 92 -4.81 1.78 13.22
CA LYS A 92 -5.53 2.52 12.19
C LYS A 92 -4.82 3.85 11.90
N LEU A 93 -4.65 4.18 10.63
CA LEU A 93 -4.17 5.49 10.22
C LEU A 93 -5.31 6.51 10.38
N ASP A 94 -5.10 7.44 11.31
CA ASP A 94 -5.95 8.59 11.60
C ASP A 94 -5.06 9.84 11.80
N TYR A 95 -5.67 11.00 12.06
CA TYR A 95 -4.94 12.26 12.24
C TYR A 95 -3.85 12.19 13.31
N ASP A 96 -4.13 11.53 14.44
CA ASP A 96 -3.17 11.39 15.53
C ASP A 96 -1.98 10.51 15.13
N THR A 97 -2.25 9.43 14.40
CA THR A 97 -1.24 8.52 13.87
C THR A 97 -0.40 9.19 12.78
N VAL A 98 -1.00 10.03 11.93
CA VAL A 98 -0.28 10.84 10.93
C VAL A 98 0.66 11.83 11.62
N GLU A 99 0.24 12.48 12.71
CA GLU A 99 1.12 13.39 13.45
C GLU A 99 2.28 12.64 14.12
N ARG A 100 2.06 11.41 14.59
CA ARG A 100 3.16 10.54 15.06
C ARG A 100 4.13 10.21 13.92
N LEU A 101 3.63 9.86 12.73
CA LEU A 101 4.46 9.63 11.54
C LEU A 101 5.25 10.88 11.15
N ARG A 102 4.66 12.08 11.27
CA ARG A 102 5.35 13.35 11.01
C ARG A 102 6.57 13.54 11.92
N LYS A 103 6.43 13.23 13.21
CA LYS A 103 7.56 13.30 14.16
C LYS A 103 8.66 12.30 13.82
N LEU A 104 8.29 11.09 13.40
CA LEU A 104 9.25 10.08 12.95
C LEU A 104 9.91 10.45 11.62
N ASN A 105 9.18 11.03 10.67
CA ASN A 105 9.73 11.57 9.43
C ASN A 105 10.78 12.65 9.71
N VAL A 106 10.51 13.60 10.61
CA VAL A 106 11.49 14.63 11.01
C VAL A 106 12.72 14.03 11.67
N LYS A 107 12.55 12.99 12.49
CA LYS A 107 13.64 12.39 13.27
C LYS A 107 14.50 11.40 12.48
N TYR A 108 13.87 10.59 11.64
CA TYR A 108 14.47 9.42 10.99
C TYR A 108 14.36 9.44 9.46
N GLY A 109 13.66 10.41 8.88
CA GLY A 109 13.47 10.50 7.42
C GLY A 109 12.47 9.51 6.83
N LEU A 110 11.66 8.84 7.67
CA LEU A 110 10.70 7.82 7.22
C LEU A 110 9.70 8.37 6.21
N SER A 111 9.43 7.61 5.16
CA SER A 111 8.27 7.89 4.31
C SER A 111 6.95 7.75 5.09
N PRO A 112 6.06 8.76 5.05
CA PRO A 112 4.75 8.65 5.70
C PRO A 112 3.79 7.69 4.98
N ILE A 113 4.06 7.35 3.71
CA ILE A 113 3.26 6.38 2.93
C ILE A 113 3.99 5.05 2.74
N GLY A 114 5.17 4.88 3.35
CA GLY A 114 5.92 3.61 3.34
C GLY A 114 6.45 3.17 1.97
N GLU A 115 6.55 4.05 0.96
CA GLU A 115 6.96 3.67 -0.40
C GLU A 115 8.38 3.06 -0.47
N GLY A 116 9.24 3.34 0.51
CA GLY A 116 10.58 2.75 0.65
C GLY A 116 10.57 1.37 1.32
N GLY A 117 9.39 0.83 1.64
CA GLY A 117 9.24 -0.42 2.38
C GLY A 117 9.29 -0.26 3.90
N GLU A 118 9.27 0.97 4.42
CA GLU A 118 9.31 1.23 5.86
C GLU A 118 8.04 0.76 6.57
N MET A 119 6.92 0.82 5.86
CA MET A 119 5.59 0.51 6.37
C MET A 119 4.73 -0.11 5.28
N GLU A 120 4.00 -1.16 5.62
CA GLU A 120 2.97 -1.75 4.79
C GLU A 120 1.60 -1.53 5.43
N THR A 121 0.59 -1.36 4.58
CA THR A 121 -0.78 -1.07 5.03
C THR A 121 -1.80 -1.96 4.35
N PHE A 122 -2.95 -2.12 5.00
CA PHE A 122 -4.10 -2.84 4.47
C PHE A 122 -5.37 -2.01 4.64
N ILE A 123 -6.15 -1.86 3.57
CA ILE A 123 -7.42 -1.14 3.58
C ILE A 123 -8.51 -2.12 4.02
N VAL A 124 -8.99 -1.97 5.26
CA VAL A 124 -10.07 -2.81 5.81
C VAL A 124 -11.46 -2.30 5.42
N ASP A 125 -11.58 -1.02 5.08
CA ASP A 125 -12.79 -0.47 4.50
C ASP A 125 -12.52 0.76 3.62
N ALA A 126 -13.37 1.00 2.63
CA ALA A 126 -13.35 2.19 1.77
C ALA A 126 -14.75 2.50 1.21
N PRO A 127 -15.08 3.74 0.82
CA PRO A 127 -16.43 4.09 0.36
C PRO A 127 -16.95 3.23 -0.79
N PHE A 128 -16.06 2.80 -1.69
CA PHE A 128 -16.38 1.96 -2.84
C PHE A 128 -16.44 0.45 -2.51
N PHE A 129 -16.15 0.03 -1.27
CA PHE A 129 -16.35 -1.35 -0.84
C PHE A 129 -17.83 -1.63 -0.55
N LYS A 130 -18.34 -2.75 -1.05
CA LYS A 130 -19.69 -3.27 -0.72
C LYS A 130 -19.75 -3.88 0.69
N HIS A 131 -18.64 -4.42 1.16
CA HIS A 131 -18.50 -5.07 2.46
C HIS A 131 -17.19 -4.58 3.08
N ARG A 132 -17.19 -4.29 4.38
CA ARG A 132 -15.94 -4.08 5.11
C ARG A 132 -15.28 -5.43 5.38
N ILE A 133 -13.97 -5.43 5.49
CA ILE A 133 -13.19 -6.59 5.93
C ILE A 133 -13.07 -6.49 7.45
N LEU A 134 -13.70 -7.42 8.16
CA LEU A 134 -13.60 -7.51 9.62
C LEU A 134 -12.56 -8.57 9.97
N ILE A 135 -11.39 -8.13 10.42
CA ILE A 135 -10.35 -9.00 10.96
C ILE A 135 -10.84 -9.54 12.31
N LYS A 136 -10.97 -10.87 12.41
CA LYS A 136 -11.43 -11.57 13.62
C LYS A 136 -10.27 -11.90 14.54
N SER A 137 -9.15 -12.29 13.98
CA SER A 137 -7.92 -12.60 14.70
C SER A 137 -6.71 -12.34 13.83
N PHE A 138 -5.63 -11.90 14.48
CA PHE A 138 -4.32 -11.78 13.89
C PHE A 138 -3.27 -11.95 14.98
N LYS A 139 -2.05 -12.28 14.58
CA LYS A 139 -0.87 -12.30 15.46
C LYS A 139 0.12 -11.24 15.01
N LYS A 140 0.80 -10.59 15.95
CA LYS A 140 1.97 -9.78 15.65
C LYS A 140 3.18 -10.70 15.59
N VAL A 141 3.92 -10.64 14.49
CA VAL A 141 5.19 -11.32 14.32
C VAL A 141 6.28 -10.26 14.31
N TRP A 142 7.12 -10.27 15.34
CA TRP A 142 8.24 -9.33 15.47
C TRP A 142 9.58 -10.06 15.35
N LYS A 143 10.47 -9.58 14.49
CA LYS A 143 11.82 -10.13 14.28
C LYS A 143 12.82 -9.01 14.08
N ASN A 144 13.82 -8.93 14.96
CA ASN A 144 14.84 -7.89 14.95
C ASN A 144 14.22 -6.47 15.02
N MET A 145 14.30 -5.70 13.93
CA MET A 145 13.78 -4.34 13.81
C MET A 145 12.61 -4.25 12.82
N SER A 146 11.96 -5.37 12.50
CA SER A 146 10.79 -5.40 11.65
C SER A 146 9.71 -6.30 12.24
N GLY A 147 8.48 -6.06 11.81
CA GLY A 147 7.37 -6.94 12.16
C GLY A 147 6.20 -6.76 11.23
N TYR A 148 5.28 -7.71 11.30
CA TYR A 148 4.05 -7.70 10.50
C TYR A 148 2.91 -8.35 11.28
N ILE A 149 1.67 -8.08 10.85
CA ILE A 149 0.49 -8.81 11.30
C ILE A 149 0.25 -10.01 10.39
N ASP A 150 0.09 -11.18 10.99
CA ASP A 150 -0.37 -12.40 10.34
C ASP A 150 -1.88 -12.52 10.60
N ILE A 151 -2.71 -12.19 9.60
CA ILE A 151 -4.17 -12.24 9.71
C ILE A 151 -4.61 -13.71 9.60
N GLU A 152 -5.08 -14.27 10.71
CA GLU A 152 -5.48 -15.69 10.78
C GLU A 152 -6.93 -15.89 10.33
N GLU A 153 -7.80 -14.94 10.63
CA GLU A 153 -9.21 -14.99 10.26
C GLU A 153 -9.74 -13.58 9.95
N ALA A 154 -10.43 -13.45 8.81
CA ALA A 154 -11.17 -12.26 8.45
C ALA A 154 -12.47 -12.64 7.73
N ILE A 155 -13.52 -11.84 7.91
CA ILE A 155 -14.81 -12.04 7.25
C ILE A 155 -15.24 -10.78 6.50
N LEU A 156 -16.06 -10.96 5.47
CA LEU A 156 -16.76 -9.85 4.82
C LEU A 156 -18.02 -9.51 5.61
N GLN A 157 -18.10 -8.28 6.10
CA GLN A 157 -19.29 -7.77 6.80
C GLN A 157 -20.00 -6.74 5.91
N PRO A 158 -21.29 -6.95 5.57
CA PRO A 158 -22.06 -5.96 4.82
C PRO A 158 -22.06 -4.61 5.52
N LYS A 159 -21.98 -3.52 4.75
CA LYS A 159 -22.18 -2.18 5.30
C LYS A 159 -23.66 -2.00 5.60
N LEU A 160 -23.97 -1.50 6.79
CA LEU A 160 -25.31 -1.01 7.08
C LEU A 160 -25.49 0.24 6.19
N LEU A 161 -26.44 0.16 5.26
CA LEU A 161 -26.85 1.28 4.40
C LEU A 161 -27.50 2.38 5.23
#